data_AF-C4WYD7-F1
#
_entry.id   AF-C4WYD7-F1
#
_cell.length_a   1.000
_cell.length_b   1.000
_cell.length_c   1.000
_cell.angle_alpha   90.00
_cell.angle_beta   90.00
_cell.angle_gamma   90.00
#
_symmetry.space_group_name_H-M   'P 1'
#
loop_
_entity.id
_entity.type
_entity.pdbx_description
1 polymer ?
#
loop_
_entity_poly.entity_id
_entity_poly.type
_entity_poly.pdbx_seq_one_letter_code
_entity_poly.pdbx_strand_id
1 'polypeptide(L)'
;MTEYNRTQTDYRERCKGRIQRQLEITGRTTTNDELEEMLEQGNPAVFTQGIIMETQQARQTLADIEARHADIIKLKNSIRELHDMFMDMAMLVENQGEMIDRIEYHVEHAVDYVQTATQDTKKALKYQSKARRVSQKA
;
A
#
# COMPACT_ATOMS: atom_id res chain seq x y z
N MET A 1 -1.46 -5.42 -2.54
CA MET A 1 -0.36 -4.47 -2.29
C MET A 1 0.74 -5.09 -1.42
N THR A 2 0.41 -5.65 -0.25
CA THR A 2 1.39 -6.36 0.63
C THR A 2 2.07 -7.55 -0.05
N GLU A 3 1.31 -8.36 -0.79
CA GLU A 3 1.85 -9.50 -1.55
C GLU A 3 2.78 -9.06 -2.71
N TYR A 4 2.43 -7.95 -3.36
CA TYR A 4 3.26 -7.36 -4.41
C TYR A 4 4.57 -6.81 -3.83
N ASN A 5 4.52 -6.07 -2.70
CA ASN A 5 5.72 -5.63 -2.00
C ASN A 5 6.60 -6.82 -1.57
N ARG A 6 6.01 -7.90 -1.04
CA ARG A 6 6.74 -9.12 -0.69
C ARG A 6 7.45 -9.73 -1.91
N THR A 7 6.74 -9.85 -3.03
CA THR A 7 7.29 -10.37 -4.28
C THR A 7 8.47 -9.52 -4.78
N GLN A 8 8.36 -8.19 -4.65
CA GLN A 8 9.42 -7.25 -5.01
C GLN A 8 10.65 -7.40 -4.10
N THR A 9 10.47 -7.52 -2.78
CA THR A 9 11.56 -7.79 -1.83
C THR A 9 12.26 -9.11 -2.12
N ASP A 10 11.51 -10.18 -2.41
CA ASP A 10 12.07 -11.49 -2.77
C ASP A 10 12.84 -11.43 -4.10
N TYR A 11 12.41 -10.60 -5.06
CA TYR A 11 13.14 -10.36 -6.29
C TYR A 11 14.44 -9.56 -6.06
N ARG A 12 14.42 -8.57 -5.16
CA ARG A 12 15.62 -7.81 -4.74
C ARG A 12 16.69 -8.75 -4.19
N GLU A 13 16.33 -9.63 -3.26
CA GLU A 13 17.30 -10.54 -2.63
C GLU A 13 17.87 -11.55 -3.62
N ARG A 14 17.07 -12.03 -4.57
CA ARG A 14 17.57 -12.89 -5.66
C ARG A 14 18.56 -12.15 -6.57
N CYS A 15 18.33 -10.87 -6.86
CA CYS A 15 19.27 -10.07 -7.64
C CYS A 15 20.56 -9.79 -6.85
N LYS A 16 20.45 -9.45 -5.56
CA LYS A 16 21.59 -9.26 -4.66
C LYS A 16 22.48 -10.51 -4.59
N GLY A 17 21.90 -11.68 -4.32
CA GLY A 17 22.65 -12.94 -4.26
C GLY A 17 23.31 -13.32 -5.60
N ARG A 18 22.71 -12.95 -6.73
CA ARG A 18 23.34 -13.12 -8.05
C ARG A 18 24.55 -12.22 -8.25
N ILE A 19 24.47 -10.96 -7.85
CA ILE A 19 25.60 -10.01 -7.93
C ILE A 19 26.74 -10.51 -7.01
N GLN A 20 26.43 -10.94 -5.79
CA GLN A 20 27.41 -11.50 -4.86
C GLN A 20 28.19 -12.66 -5.49
N ARG A 21 27.47 -13.64 -6.05
CA ARG A 21 28.09 -14.80 -6.70
C ARG A 21 28.96 -14.41 -7.90
N GLN A 22 28.55 -13.40 -8.65
CA GLN A 22 29.34 -12.90 -9.78
C GLN A 22 30.62 -12.18 -9.34
N LEU A 23 30.59 -11.46 -8.21
CA LEU A 23 31.78 -10.88 -7.60
C LEU A 23 32.75 -11.96 -7.08
N GLU A 24 32.22 -13.03 -6.48
CA GLU A 24 33.04 -14.17 -6.04
C GLU A 24 33.75 -14.85 -7.23
N ILE A 25 33.07 -14.99 -8.38
CA ILE A 25 33.65 -15.55 -9.61
C ILE A 25 34.81 -14.70 -10.14
N THR A 26 34.75 -13.37 -9.98
CA THR A 26 35.82 -12.46 -10.38
C THR A 26 36.93 -12.34 -9.33
N GLY A 27 36.84 -13.11 -8.24
CA GLY A 27 37.84 -13.17 -7.18
C GLY A 27 37.68 -12.10 -6.09
N ARG A 28 36.58 -11.34 -6.11
CA ARG A 28 36.26 -10.34 -5.08
C ARG A 28 35.26 -10.94 -4.10
N THR A 29 35.75 -11.27 -2.90
CA THR A 29 34.86 -11.68 -1.80
C THR A 29 34.25 -10.44 -1.18
N THR A 30 32.92 -10.37 -1.13
CA THR A 30 32.18 -9.21 -0.61
C THR A 30 31.19 -9.68 0.43
N THR A 31 31.17 -9.02 1.59
CA THR A 31 30.17 -9.26 2.63
C THR A 31 28.80 -8.72 2.24
N ASN A 32 27.75 -9.15 2.92
CA ASN A 32 26.39 -8.66 2.66
C ASN A 32 26.24 -7.15 2.89
N ASP A 33 26.99 -6.61 3.84
CA ASP A 33 26.94 -5.19 4.23
C ASP A 33 27.68 -4.34 3.20
N GLU A 34 28.89 -4.76 2.81
CA GLU A 34 29.65 -4.11 1.73
C GLU A 34 28.87 -4.13 0.41
N LEU A 35 28.23 -5.25 0.08
CA LEU A 35 27.42 -5.36 -1.13
C LEU A 35 26.21 -4.42 -1.09
N GLU A 36 25.60 -4.22 0.08
CA GLU A 36 24.51 -3.28 0.25
C GLU A 36 24.99 -1.83 0.04
N GLU A 37 26.13 -1.47 0.64
CA GLU A 37 26.72 -0.15 0.45
C GLU A 37 27.03 0.13 -1.03
N MET A 38 27.56 -0.86 -1.76
CA MET A 38 27.82 -0.75 -3.20
C MET A 38 26.53 -0.54 -4.02
N LEU A 39 25.41 -1.16 -3.62
CA LEU A 39 24.10 -0.99 -4.25
C LEU A 39 23.49 0.39 -3.93
N GLU A 40 23.72 0.92 -2.73
CA GLU A 40 23.22 2.22 -2.30
C GLU A 40 23.93 3.40 -2.96
N GLN A 41 25.24 3.26 -3.22
CA GLN A 41 26.05 4.30 -3.89
C GLN A 41 25.55 4.61 -5.31
N GLY A 42 24.80 3.71 -5.95
CA GLY A 42 24.17 3.93 -7.26
C GLY A 42 25.15 4.12 -8.42
N ASN A 43 26.45 3.89 -8.18
CA ASN A 43 27.51 4.02 -9.17
C ASN A 43 27.93 2.62 -9.69
N PRO A 44 27.61 2.26 -10.94
CA PRO A 44 27.98 0.96 -11.52
C PRO A 44 29.51 0.70 -11.52
N ALA A 45 30.33 1.75 -11.54
CA ALA A 45 31.78 1.63 -11.53
C ALA A 45 32.33 1.04 -10.20
N VAL A 46 31.54 1.04 -9.13
CA VAL A 46 31.96 0.44 -7.85
C VAL A 46 32.12 -1.08 -7.99
N PHE A 47 31.37 -1.69 -8.91
CA PHE A 47 31.50 -3.12 -9.25
C PHE A 47 32.70 -3.41 -10.15
N THR A 48 33.20 -2.45 -10.93
CA THR A 48 34.38 -2.63 -11.81
C THR A 48 35.69 -2.43 -11.07
N GLN A 49 35.66 -1.74 -9.94
CA GLN A 49 36.85 -1.41 -9.17
C GLN A 49 37.50 -2.69 -8.62
N GLY A 50 38.66 -3.06 -9.18
CA GLY A 50 39.43 -4.24 -8.80
C GLY A 50 39.20 -5.50 -9.66
N ILE A 51 38.30 -5.45 -10.66
CA ILE A 51 38.13 -6.58 -11.61
C ILE A 51 39.09 -6.38 -12.79
N ILE A 52 39.98 -7.35 -13.01
CA ILE A 52 40.86 -7.38 -14.18
C ILE A 52 40.03 -7.72 -15.42
N MET A 53 39.71 -6.71 -16.24
CA MET A 53 38.86 -6.85 -17.46
C MET A 53 39.59 -7.48 -18.66
N GLU A 54 40.69 -8.20 -18.43
CA GLU A 54 41.52 -8.78 -19.49
C GLU A 54 40.85 -10.00 -20.15
N THR A 55 39.93 -10.68 -19.45
CA THR A 55 39.22 -11.84 -20.00
C THR A 55 37.84 -11.46 -20.52
N GLN A 56 37.40 -12.11 -21.61
CA GLN A 56 36.04 -11.95 -22.13
C GLN A 56 34.99 -12.38 -21.10
N GLN A 57 35.33 -13.34 -20.24
CA GLN A 57 34.49 -13.78 -19.13
C GLN A 57 34.25 -12.67 -18.10
N ALA A 58 35.29 -11.93 -17.68
CA ALA A 58 35.14 -10.81 -16.75
C ALA A 58 34.24 -9.70 -17.30
N ARG A 59 34.31 -9.43 -18.62
CA ARG A 59 33.42 -8.46 -19.28
C ARG A 59 31.96 -8.91 -19.28
N GLN A 60 31.70 -10.20 -19.54
CA GLN A 60 30.35 -10.75 -19.49
C GLN A 60 29.77 -10.68 -18.06
N THR A 61 30.57 -11.08 -17.07
CA THR A 61 30.17 -11.00 -15.66
C THR A 61 29.84 -9.58 -15.26
N LEU A 62 30.61 -8.60 -15.71
CA LEU A 62 30.31 -7.19 -15.44
C LEU A 62 28.99 -6.74 -16.07
N ALA A 63 28.77 -7.05 -17.35
CA ALA A 63 27.52 -6.70 -18.03
C ALA A 63 26.30 -7.30 -17.31
N ASP A 64 26.43 -8.52 -16.80
CA ASP A 64 25.39 -9.17 -16.00
C ASP A 64 25.14 -8.42 -14.68
N ILE A 65 26.20 -8.00 -13.97
CA ILE A 65 26.10 -7.21 -12.73
C ILE A 65 25.39 -5.88 -12.99
N GLU A 66 25.80 -5.14 -14.04
CA GLU A 66 25.19 -3.87 -14.42
C GLU A 66 23.69 -4.03 -14.76
N ALA A 67 23.34 -5.08 -15.51
CA ALA A 67 21.94 -5.38 -15.83
C ALA A 67 21.12 -5.70 -14.57
N ARG A 68 21.67 -6.46 -13.61
CA ARG A 68 20.99 -6.75 -12.34
C ARG A 68 20.85 -5.50 -11.48
N HIS A 69 21.87 -4.64 -11.44
CA HIS A 69 21.82 -3.37 -10.71
C HIS A 69 20.74 -2.44 -11.28
N ALA A 70 20.63 -2.35 -12.61
CA ALA A 70 19.57 -1.60 -13.27
C ALA A 70 18.16 -2.14 -12.90
N ASP A 71 18.00 -3.46 -12.79
CA ASP A 71 16.75 -4.07 -12.33
C ASP A 71 16.44 -3.72 -10.87
N ILE A 72 17.45 -3.69 -9.99
CA ILE A 72 17.30 -3.26 -8.58
C ILE A 72 16.88 -1.78 -8.49
N ILE A 73 17.41 -0.90 -9.36
CA ILE A 73 17.00 0.51 -9.41
C ILE A 73 15.53 0.63 -9.81
N LYS A 74 15.10 -0.06 -10.87
CA LYS A 74 13.68 -0.06 -11.30
C LYS A 74 12.76 -0.57 -10.19
N LEU A 75 13.19 -1.62 -9.49
CA LEU A 75 12.49 -2.19 -8.36
C LEU A 75 12.31 -1.18 -7.22
N LYS A 76 13.37 -0.45 -6.86
CA LYS A 76 13.33 0.60 -5.84
C LYS A 76 12.33 1.70 -6.20
N ASN A 77 12.30 2.13 -7.46
CA ASN A 77 11.33 3.11 -7.94
C ASN A 77 9.90 2.58 -7.82
N SER A 78 9.65 1.33 -8.26
CA SER A 78 8.34 0.69 -8.13
C SER A 78 7.89 0.56 -6.67
N ILE A 79 8.79 0.20 -5.75
CA ILE A 79 8.48 0.15 -4.31
C ILE A 79 8.14 1.53 -3.75
N ARG A 80 8.84 2.57 -4.20
CA ARG A 80 8.55 3.95 -3.79
C ARG A 80 7.15 4.38 -4.25
N GLU A 81 6.79 4.10 -5.49
CA GLU A 81 5.45 4.37 -6.02
C GLU A 81 4.36 3.61 -5.25
N LEU A 82 4.61 2.34 -4.90
CA LEU A 82 3.68 1.59 -4.05
C LEU A 82 3.54 2.21 -2.66
N HIS A 83 4.64 2.67 -2.07
CA HIS A 83 4.63 3.31 -0.77
C HIS A 83 3.78 4.58 -0.80
N ASP A 84 3.93 5.41 -1.83
CA ASP A 84 3.14 6.62 -2.00
C ASP A 84 1.65 6.28 -2.16
N MET A 85 1.31 5.26 -2.98
CA MET A 85 -0.07 4.77 -3.07
C MET A 85 -0.60 4.20 -1.75
N PHE A 86 0.25 3.56 -0.94
CA PHE A 86 -0.13 3.07 0.39
C PHE A 86 -0.46 4.22 1.35
N MET A 87 0.32 5.29 1.31
CA MET A 87 0.08 6.48 2.12
C MET A 87 -1.19 7.21 1.68
N ASP A 88 -1.40 7.34 0.37
CA ASP A 88 -2.64 7.91 -0.17
C ASP A 88 -3.86 7.07 0.21
N MET A 89 -3.75 5.74 0.12
CA MET A 89 -4.82 4.84 0.55
C MET A 89 -5.07 4.92 2.06
N ALA A 90 -4.02 5.04 2.88
CA ALA A 90 -4.15 5.23 4.32
C ALA A 90 -4.89 6.54 4.66
N MET A 91 -4.53 7.66 4.01
CA MET A 91 -5.24 8.94 4.15
C MET A 91 -6.70 8.85 3.67
N LEU A 92 -6.97 8.14 2.57
CA LEU A 92 -8.34 7.95 2.07
C LEU A 92 -9.19 7.11 3.04
N VAL A 93 -8.63 6.07 3.65
CA VAL A 93 -9.34 5.26 4.66
C VAL A 93 -9.57 6.07 5.93
N GLU A 94 -8.58 6.84 6.40
CA GLU A 94 -8.73 7.72 7.56
C GLU A 94 -9.85 8.75 7.34
N ASN A 95 -9.87 9.43 6.19
CA ASN A 95 -10.95 10.35 5.82
C ASN A 95 -12.31 9.65 5.64
N GLN A 96 -12.34 8.40 5.19
CA GLN A 96 -13.59 7.61 5.04
C GLN A 96 -14.10 7.02 6.36
N GLY A 97 -13.26 6.95 7.41
CA GLY A 97 -13.69 6.56 8.75
C GLY A 97 -14.87 7.41 9.26
N GLU A 98 -14.88 8.70 8.96
CA GLU A 98 -16.00 9.61 9.28
C GLU A 98 -17.30 9.28 8.52
N MET A 99 -17.23 8.65 7.34
CA MET A 99 -18.40 8.32 6.53
C MET A 99 -19.05 6.97 6.91
N ILE A 100 -18.31 6.03 7.50
CA ILE A 100 -18.93 4.82 8.09
C ILE A 100 -19.78 5.21 9.30
N ASP A 101 -19.30 6.16 10.11
CA ASP A 101 -20.09 6.80 11.18
C ASP A 101 -21.39 7.42 10.64
N ARG A 102 -21.39 7.91 9.39
CA ARG A 102 -22.60 8.48 8.79
C ARG A 102 -23.69 7.47 8.48
N ILE A 103 -23.37 6.22 8.14
CA ILE A 103 -24.43 5.21 7.89
C ILE A 103 -25.10 4.86 9.21
N GLU A 104 -24.31 4.58 10.26
CA GLU A 104 -24.84 4.33 11.60
C GLU A 104 -25.63 5.54 12.11
N TYR A 105 -25.09 6.75 11.97
CA TYR A 105 -25.76 8.00 12.28
C TYR A 105 -27.08 8.17 11.50
N HIS A 106 -27.09 7.95 10.19
CA HIS A 106 -28.31 8.09 9.38
C HIS A 106 -29.36 7.02 9.70
N VAL A 107 -28.94 5.78 10.01
CA VAL A 107 -29.83 4.70 10.43
C VAL A 107 -30.42 5.00 11.81
N GLU A 108 -29.61 5.46 12.76
CA GLU A 108 -30.05 5.87 14.09
C GLU A 108 -31.08 7.01 14.01
N HIS A 109 -30.79 8.06 13.22
CA HIS A 109 -31.73 9.16 13.01
C HIS A 109 -33.03 8.71 12.33
N ALA A 110 -32.95 7.78 11.38
CA ALA A 110 -34.14 7.22 10.75
C ALA A 110 -35.04 6.49 11.76
N VAL A 111 -34.44 5.74 12.70
CA VAL A 111 -35.18 5.08 13.79
C VAL A 111 -35.88 6.12 14.68
N ASP A 112 -35.19 7.18 15.08
CA ASP A 112 -35.76 8.26 15.90
C ASP A 112 -36.92 8.98 15.23
N TYR A 113 -36.80 9.29 13.93
CA TYR A 113 -37.87 9.90 13.15
C TYR A 113 -39.10 8.99 13.04
N VAL A 114 -38.91 7.69 12.79
CA VAL A 114 -40.00 6.72 12.71
C VAL A 114 -40.70 6.56 14.06
N GLN A 115 -39.94 6.53 15.16
CA GLN A 115 -40.50 6.44 16.50
C GLN A 115 -41.34 7.68 16.85
N THR A 116 -40.83 8.87 16.53
CA THR A 116 -41.55 10.14 16.73
C THR A 116 -42.83 10.20 15.89
N ALA A 117 -42.74 9.86 14.60
CA ALA A 117 -43.90 9.79 13.71
C ALA A 117 -44.97 8.80 14.22
N THR A 118 -44.55 7.67 14.79
CA THR A 118 -45.47 6.68 15.39
C THR A 118 -46.19 7.23 16.62
N GLN A 119 -45.51 8.05 17.43
CA GLN A 119 -46.15 8.69 18.59
C GLN A 119 -47.16 9.76 18.16
N ASP A 120 -46.81 10.58 17.17
CA ASP A 120 -47.67 11.66 16.72
C ASP A 120 -48.90 11.14 15.97
N THR A 121 -48.77 10.07 15.18
CA THR A 121 -49.92 9.38 14.58
C THR A 121 -50.88 8.80 15.63
N LYS A 122 -50.36 8.25 16.74
CA LYS A 122 -51.19 7.82 17.88
C LYS A 122 -51.92 9.00 18.54
N LYS A 123 -51.27 10.15 18.72
CA LYS A 123 -51.91 11.36 19.26
C LYS A 123 -52.98 11.88 18.29
N ALA A 124 -52.70 11.91 16.99
CA ALA A 124 -53.64 12.33 15.95
C ALA A 124 -54.91 11.46 15.96
N LEU A 125 -54.78 10.14 16.10
CA LEU A 125 -55.91 9.22 16.27
C LEU A 125 -56.76 9.55 17.52
N LYS A 126 -56.12 9.87 18.65
CA LYS A 126 -56.81 10.29 19.87
C LYS A 126 -57.56 11.61 19.67
N TYR A 127 -56.97 12.59 18.98
CA TYR A 127 -57.65 13.85 18.68
C TYR A 127 -58.81 13.65 17.70
N GLN A 128 -58.62 12.87 16.64
CA GLN A 128 -59.66 12.53 15.67
C GLN A 128 -60.86 11.84 16.34
N SER A 129 -60.62 10.84 17.20
CA SER A 129 -61.68 10.12 17.91
C SER A 129 -62.44 11.02 18.90
N LYS A 130 -61.75 11.90 19.61
CA LYS A 130 -62.39 12.92 20.46
C LYS A 130 -63.24 13.89 19.64
N ALA A 131 -62.72 14.41 18.53
CA ALA A 131 -63.45 15.32 17.65
C ALA A 131 -64.72 14.66 17.07
N ARG A 132 -64.63 13.40 16.63
CA ARG A 132 -65.81 12.63 16.17
C ARG A 132 -66.87 12.46 17.26
N ARG A 133 -66.47 12.17 18.51
CA ARG A 133 -67.41 12.04 19.63
C ARG A 133 -68.12 13.36 19.98
N VAL A 134 -67.45 14.50 19.81
CA VAL A 134 -68.06 15.82 20.00
C VAL A 134 -69.04 16.12 18.87
N SER A 135 -68.68 15.84 17.61
CA SER A 135 -69.57 16.04 16.46
C SER A 135 -70.82 15.15 16.47
N GLN A 136 -70.80 13.99 17.13
CA GLN A 136 -71.98 13.12 17.28
C GLN A 136 -72.91 13.54 18.44
N LYS A 137 -72.46 14.46 19.30
CA LYS A 137 -73.22 14.96 20.47
C LYS A 137 -73.79 16.37 20.27
N ALA A 138 -73.41 17.05 19.19
CA ALA A 138 -73.96 18.33 18.75
C ALA A 138 -75.06 18.07 17.71
#